data_AF-A0A0G0CXH7-F1
#
_entry.id   AF-A0A0G0CXH7-F1
#
_cell.length_a   1.000
_cell.length_b   1.000
_cell.length_c   1.000
_cell.angle_alpha   90.00
_cell.angle_beta   90.00
_cell.angle_gamma   90.00
#
_symmetry.space_group_name_H-M   'P 1'
#
loop_
_entity.id
_entity.type
_entity.pdbx_description
1 polymer ?
#
loop_
_entity_poly.entity_id
_entity_poly.type
_entity_poly.pdbx_seq_one_letter_code
_entity_poly.pdbx_strand_id
1 'polypeptide(L)'
;MLYNISMTKFQLVLTGIFGVFLIVGVIIFSSYRGSLGNAISIEIWGTMPQTTFNEAIKATSLHQSKEFTLQYVQKTEEEFDASFIEALASGNGPDIFMLGSEKILKHRNKIFAIPYEAFTTRQFKDSFIEGAEIYM
;
A
#
# COMPACT_ATOMS: atom_id res chain seq x y z
N MET A 1 -24.72 24.00 -51.21
CA MET A 1 -24.34 22.83 -52.04
C MET A 1 -24.23 21.65 -51.08
N LEU A 2 -25.27 20.81 -51.01
CA LEU A 2 -25.31 19.66 -50.10
C LEU A 2 -24.45 18.55 -50.72
N TYR A 3 -23.34 18.20 -50.07
CA TYR A 3 -22.45 17.12 -50.51
C TYR A 3 -23.18 15.78 -50.40
N ASN A 4 -23.62 15.25 -51.53
CA ASN A 4 -24.32 13.97 -51.58
C ASN A 4 -23.27 12.85 -51.64
N ILE A 5 -23.10 12.14 -50.54
CA ILE A 5 -22.13 11.05 -50.40
C ILE A 5 -22.72 9.82 -51.12
N SER A 6 -22.37 9.61 -52.39
CA SER A 6 -22.70 8.38 -53.11
C SER A 6 -21.68 7.28 -52.78
N MET A 7 -21.84 6.64 -51.62
CA MET A 7 -21.04 5.46 -51.25
C MET A 7 -21.58 4.23 -51.97
N THR A 8 -20.67 3.42 -52.53
CA THR A 8 -21.06 2.09 -53.03
C THR A 8 -21.55 1.23 -51.87
N LYS A 9 -22.50 0.33 -52.14
CA LYS A 9 -23.06 -0.60 -51.12
C LYS A 9 -21.95 -1.35 -50.37
N PHE A 10 -20.86 -1.66 -51.06
CA PHE A 10 -19.65 -2.26 -50.50
C PHE A 10 -18.93 -1.35 -49.49
N GLN A 11 -18.70 -0.07 -49.82
CA GLN A 11 -18.06 0.90 -48.91
C GLN A 11 -18.89 1.13 -47.65
N LEU A 12 -20.22 1.14 -47.75
CA LEU A 12 -21.11 1.32 -46.61
C LEU A 12 -21.01 0.15 -45.63
N VAL A 13 -21.01 -1.09 -46.14
CA VAL A 13 -20.83 -2.31 -45.33
C VAL A 13 -19.43 -2.35 -44.71
N LEU A 14 -18.40 -2.04 -45.50
CA LEU A 14 -17.01 -2.05 -45.04
C LEU A 14 -16.77 -1.03 -43.92
N THR A 15 -17.31 0.19 -44.05
CA THR A 15 -17.19 1.24 -43.04
C THR A 15 -17.92 0.87 -41.75
N GLY A 16 -19.09 0.24 -41.86
CA GLY A 16 -19.83 -0.27 -40.69
C GLY A 16 -19.03 -1.32 -39.91
N ILE A 17 -18.40 -2.26 -40.61
CA ILE A 17 -17.54 -3.28 -39.99
C ILE A 17 -16.35 -2.65 -39.25
N PHE A 18 -15.65 -1.71 -39.87
CA PHE A 18 -14.55 -1.00 -39.21
C PHE A 18 -15.02 -0.18 -38.00
N GLY A 19 -16.19 0.45 -38.07
CA GLY A 19 -16.79 1.16 -36.94
C GLY A 19 -17.05 0.23 -35.74
N VAL A 20 -17.58 -0.96 -35.98
CA VAL A 20 -17.78 -1.98 -34.94
C VAL A 20 -16.45 -2.43 -34.34
N PHE A 21 -15.44 -2.73 -35.17
CA PHE A 21 -14.11 -3.10 -34.68
C PHE A 21 -13.45 -2.00 -33.84
N LEU A 22 -13.66 -0.73 -34.17
CA LEU A 22 -13.13 0.39 -33.42
C LEU A 22 -13.74 0.45 -32.01
N ILE A 23 -15.06 0.30 -31.90
CA ILE A 23 -15.77 0.26 -30.62
C ILE A 23 -15.29 -0.92 -29.77
N VAL A 24 -15.23 -2.12 -30.37
CA VAL A 24 -14.74 -3.33 -29.71
C VAL A 24 -13.28 -3.14 -29.24
N GLY A 25 -12.43 -2.54 -30.07
CA GLY A 25 -11.06 -2.21 -29.72
C GLY A 25 -10.97 -1.31 -28.49
N VAL A 26 -11.74 -0.22 -28.45
CA VAL A 26 -11.75 0.70 -27.30
C VAL A 26 -12.24 0.00 -26.02
N ILE A 27 -13.25 -0.87 -26.11
CA ILE A 27 -13.75 -1.63 -24.95
C ILE A 27 -12.66 -2.57 -24.42
N ILE A 28 -11.98 -3.30 -25.28
CA ILE A 28 -10.91 -4.23 -24.88
C ILE A 28 -9.73 -3.46 -24.28
N PHE A 29 -9.26 -2.40 -24.93
CA PHE A 29 -8.13 -1.59 -24.43
C PHE A 29 -8.45 -0.83 -23.14
N SER A 30 -9.69 -0.37 -22.95
CA SER A 30 -10.10 0.28 -21.69
C SER A 30 -10.33 -0.73 -20.55
N SER A 31 -10.70 -1.96 -20.88
CA SER A 31 -10.89 -3.05 -19.90
C SER A 31 -9.57 -3.73 -19.53
N TYR A 32 -8.53 -3.59 -20.35
CA TYR A 32 -7.20 -4.11 -20.05
C TYR A 32 -6.53 -3.29 -18.95
N ARG A 33 -6.81 -3.67 -17.70
CA ARG A 33 -5.97 -3.30 -16.56
C ARG A 33 -4.80 -4.27 -16.59
N GLY A 34 -3.64 -3.81 -17.05
CA GLY A 34 -2.41 -4.60 -17.00
C GLY A 34 -2.25 -5.21 -15.60
N SER A 35 -1.82 -6.46 -15.53
CA SER A 35 -1.42 -7.09 -14.26
C SER A 35 -0.36 -6.19 -13.64
N LEU A 36 -0.75 -5.35 -12.68
CA LEU A 36 0.19 -4.69 -11.81
C LEU A 36 1.04 -5.83 -11.23
N GLY A 37 2.36 -5.73 -11.37
CA GLY A 37 3.26 -6.71 -10.76
C GLY A 37 2.84 -6.92 -9.31
N ASN A 38 2.88 -8.17 -8.83
CA ASN A 38 2.37 -8.55 -7.52
C ASN A 38 2.84 -7.53 -6.47
N ALA A 39 1.91 -6.72 -5.96
CA ALA A 39 2.22 -5.75 -4.92
C ALA A 39 2.79 -6.52 -3.72
N ILE A 40 3.92 -6.06 -3.19
CA ILE A 40 4.56 -6.72 -2.05
C ILE A 40 3.65 -6.55 -0.84
N SER A 41 3.27 -7.66 -0.21
CA SER A 41 2.50 -7.60 1.01
C SER A 41 3.44 -7.32 2.18
N ILE A 42 3.16 -6.27 2.94
CA ILE A 42 3.90 -5.90 4.16
C ILE A 42 3.00 -6.18 5.36
N GLU A 43 3.43 -7.06 6.25
CA GLU A 43 2.70 -7.40 7.47
C GLU A 43 3.07 -6.47 8.62
N ILE A 44 2.05 -5.89 9.25
CA ILE A 44 2.17 -4.92 10.33
C ILE A 44 1.43 -5.43 11.56
N TRP A 45 2.13 -5.61 12.68
CA TRP A 45 1.52 -5.98 13.95
C TRP A 45 1.36 -4.76 14.87
N GLY A 46 0.25 -4.71 15.61
CA GLY A 46 0.05 -3.66 16.61
C GLY A 46 -1.10 -3.97 17.55
N THR A 47 -1.19 -3.19 18.64
CA THR A 47 -2.24 -3.34 19.65
C THR A 47 -3.41 -2.38 19.46
N MET A 48 -3.29 -1.41 18.56
CA MET A 48 -4.35 -0.45 18.30
C MET A 48 -5.54 -1.08 17.56
N PRO A 49 -6.76 -0.58 17.77
CA PRO A 49 -7.92 -1.03 17.01
C PRO A 49 -7.70 -0.92 15.51
N GLN A 50 -8.11 -1.94 14.77
CA GLN A 50 -7.99 -1.98 13.31
C GLN A 50 -8.68 -0.79 12.63
N THR A 51 -9.78 -0.30 13.20
CA THR A 51 -10.48 0.90 12.72
C THR A 51 -9.59 2.15 12.78
N THR A 52 -8.92 2.37 13.91
CA THR A 52 -7.99 3.48 14.12
C THR A 52 -6.79 3.41 13.19
N PHE A 53 -6.20 2.21 13.02
CA PHE A 53 -5.10 2.00 12.07
C PHE A 53 -5.55 2.34 10.64
N ASN A 54 -6.71 1.83 10.22
CA ASN A 54 -7.23 2.07 8.88
C ASN A 54 -7.52 3.56 8.63
N GLU A 55 -8.04 4.27 9.61
CA GLU A 55 -8.27 5.73 9.53
C GLU A 55 -6.95 6.49 9.37
N ALA A 56 -5.93 6.16 10.17
CA ALA A 56 -4.61 6.77 10.07
C ALA A 56 -3.96 6.52 8.70
N ILE A 57 -4.01 5.29 8.20
CA ILE A 57 -3.45 4.95 6.88
C ILE A 57 -4.21 5.65 5.75
N LYS A 58 -5.54 5.78 5.84
CA LYS A 58 -6.35 6.51 4.86
C LYS A 58 -6.05 8.01 4.82
N ALA A 59 -5.57 8.60 5.92
CA ALA A 59 -5.11 9.98 5.94
C ALA A 59 -3.78 10.19 5.19
N THR A 60 -3.11 9.10 4.80
CA THR A 60 -1.89 9.11 3.99
C THR A 60 -2.15 8.64 2.56
N SER A 61 -1.16 8.78 1.68
CA SER A 61 -1.19 8.20 0.32
C SER A 61 -0.82 6.70 0.29
N LEU A 62 -0.43 6.10 1.42
CA LEU A 62 0.12 4.74 1.47
C LEU A 62 -0.90 3.67 1.04
N HIS A 63 -2.18 3.85 1.35
CA HIS A 63 -3.25 2.92 0.93
C HIS A 63 -3.41 2.85 -0.60
N GLN A 64 -2.96 3.86 -1.34
CA GLN A 64 -3.11 3.94 -2.79
C GLN A 64 -1.87 3.42 -3.55
N SER A 65 -0.85 2.96 -2.82
CA SER A 65 0.36 2.42 -3.42
C SER A 65 0.05 1.23 -4.33
N LYS A 66 0.69 1.21 -5.50
CA LYS A 66 0.66 0.06 -6.42
C LYS A 66 1.82 -0.90 -6.18
N GLU A 67 2.80 -0.48 -5.39
CA GLU A 67 4.04 -1.24 -5.15
C GLU A 67 3.90 -2.21 -3.97
N PHE A 68 3.07 -1.87 -2.98
CA PHE A 68 2.88 -2.67 -1.78
C PHE A 68 1.43 -2.63 -1.28
N THR A 69 1.06 -3.67 -0.54
CA THR A 69 -0.21 -3.76 0.20
C THR A 69 0.11 -3.90 1.68
N LEU A 70 -0.53 -3.09 2.52
CA LEU A 70 -0.35 -3.15 3.98
C LEU A 70 -1.37 -4.12 4.58
N GLN A 71 -0.90 -5.15 5.28
CA GLN A 71 -1.73 -6.07 6.06
C GLN A 71 -1.53 -5.81 7.55
N TYR A 72 -2.54 -5.24 8.20
CA TYR A 72 -2.51 -4.98 9.63
C TYR A 72 -3.13 -6.13 10.42
N VAL A 73 -2.38 -6.68 11.37
CA VAL A 73 -2.81 -7.70 12.32
C VAL A 73 -2.91 -7.06 13.70
N GLN A 74 -4.14 -6.83 14.13
CA GLN A 74 -4.41 -6.39 15.50
C GLN A 74 -4.15 -7.55 16.47
N LYS A 75 -3.26 -7.31 17.43
CA LYS A 75 -2.95 -8.19 18.56
C LYS A 75 -3.51 -7.58 19.85
N THR A 76 -3.77 -8.41 20.85
CA THR A 76 -4.08 -7.95 22.21
C THR A 76 -2.78 -7.58 22.92
N GLU A 77 -2.84 -6.70 23.92
CA GLU A 77 -1.63 -6.28 24.62
C GLU A 77 -1.02 -7.42 25.45
N GLU A 78 -1.88 -8.28 25.98
CA GLU A 78 -1.53 -9.42 26.82
C GLU A 78 -0.78 -10.50 26.04
N GLU A 79 -1.19 -10.75 24.78
CA GLU A 79 -0.63 -11.81 23.95
C GLU A 79 0.49 -11.34 23.02
N PHE A 80 0.65 -10.01 22.87
CA PHE A 80 1.61 -9.44 21.92
C PHE A 80 3.02 -9.97 22.13
N ASP A 81 3.55 -9.88 23.36
CA ASP A 81 4.93 -10.25 23.63
C ASP A 81 5.21 -11.73 23.40
N ALA A 82 4.29 -12.60 23.83
CA ALA A 82 4.44 -14.06 23.64
C ALA A 82 4.40 -14.42 22.16
N SER A 83 3.39 -13.91 21.43
CA SER A 83 3.23 -14.19 20.00
C SER A 83 4.36 -13.60 19.16
N PHE A 84 4.88 -12.42 19.52
CA PHE A 84 5.99 -11.78 18.83
C PHE A 84 7.29 -12.59 18.98
N ILE A 85 7.61 -13.04 20.19
CA ILE A 85 8.82 -13.84 20.43
C ILE A 85 8.73 -15.21 19.73
N GLU A 86 7.57 -15.86 19.76
CA GLU A 86 7.35 -17.13 19.07
C GLU A 86 7.50 -16.99 17.55
N ALA A 87 6.91 -15.93 16.98
CA ALA A 87 7.00 -15.62 15.56
C ALA A 87 8.45 -15.36 15.13
N LEU A 88 9.20 -14.57 15.91
CA LEU A 88 10.63 -14.32 15.66
C LEU A 88 11.45 -15.61 15.75
N ALA A 89 11.22 -16.44 16.77
CA ALA A 89 11.94 -17.71 16.94
C ALA A 89 11.67 -18.70 15.81
N SER A 90 10.46 -18.65 15.23
CA SER A 90 10.04 -19.50 14.12
C SER A 90 10.43 -18.95 12.74
N GLY A 91 11.06 -17.76 12.68
CA GLY A 91 11.40 -17.09 11.42
C GLY A 91 10.20 -16.48 10.67
N ASN A 92 9.04 -16.40 11.31
CA ASN A 92 7.78 -15.85 10.76
C ASN A 92 7.39 -14.54 11.47
N GLY A 93 8.37 -13.73 11.86
CA GLY A 93 8.12 -12.41 12.45
C GLY A 93 7.51 -11.44 11.44
N PRO A 94 6.74 -10.43 11.89
CA PRO A 94 6.18 -9.43 11.00
C PRO A 94 7.26 -8.53 10.40
N ASP A 95 6.97 -7.88 9.27
CA ASP A 95 7.87 -6.90 8.65
C ASP A 95 8.00 -5.63 9.50
N ILE A 96 6.86 -5.16 10.03
CA ILE A 96 6.77 -3.98 10.89
C ILE A 96 5.93 -4.34 12.11
N PHE A 97 6.28 -3.79 13.26
CA PHE A 97 5.47 -3.95 14.45
C PHE A 97 5.50 -2.69 15.31
N MET A 98 4.42 -2.48 16.06
CA MET A 98 4.23 -1.32 16.93
C MET A 98 4.35 -1.76 18.38
N LEU A 99 5.25 -1.14 19.12
CA LEU A 99 5.44 -1.35 20.55
C LEU A 99 5.09 -0.07 21.32
N GLY A 100 4.54 -0.25 22.52
CA GLY A 100 4.53 0.80 23.53
C GLY A 100 5.96 1.15 23.93
N SER A 101 6.20 2.42 24.26
CA SER A 101 7.52 2.93 24.58
C SER A 101 8.15 2.25 25.80
N GLU A 102 7.34 1.82 26.76
CA GLU A 102 7.73 1.07 27.94
C GLU A 102 8.34 -0.31 27.63
N LYS A 103 8.03 -0.87 26.44
CA LYS A 103 8.54 -2.19 26.00
C LYS A 103 9.78 -2.10 25.12
N ILE A 104 10.23 -0.90 24.73
CA ILE A 104 11.42 -0.70 23.88
C ILE A 104 12.66 -1.32 24.52
N LEU A 105 12.88 -1.10 25.83
CA LEU A 105 14.04 -1.67 26.53
C LEU A 105 14.02 -3.20 26.56
N LYS A 106 12.84 -3.80 26.76
CA LYS A 106 12.64 -5.26 26.77
C LYS A 106 12.96 -5.88 25.41
N HIS A 107 12.66 -5.16 24.33
CA HIS A 107 12.83 -5.63 22.96
C HIS A 107 14.03 -5.00 22.23
N ARG A 108 14.96 -4.37 22.95
CA ARG A 108 16.11 -3.66 22.37
C ARG A 108 16.93 -4.50 21.38
N ASN A 109 17.06 -5.79 21.62
CA ASN A 109 17.80 -6.71 20.74
C ASN A 109 16.94 -7.30 19.60
N LYS A 110 15.71 -6.83 19.41
CA LYS A 110 14.78 -7.21 18.33
C LYS A 110 14.34 -6.01 17.48
N ILE A 111 14.90 -4.83 17.76
CA ILE A 111 14.71 -3.59 16.99
C ILE A 111 16.07 -3.12 16.49
N PHE A 112 16.07 -2.31 15.44
CA PHE A 112 17.25 -1.60 14.96
C PHE A 112 16.93 -0.11 14.86
N ALA A 113 17.94 0.73 15.05
CA ALA A 113 17.79 2.16 14.89
C ALA A 113 17.64 2.51 13.41
N ILE A 114 16.71 3.43 13.10
CA ILE A 114 16.58 3.98 11.76
C ILE A 114 17.78 4.89 11.51
N PRO A 115 18.59 4.66 10.46
CA PRO A 115 19.75 5.49 10.16
C PRO A 115 19.35 6.93 9.84
N TYR A 116 20.17 7.91 10.24
CA TYR A 116 19.90 9.32 10.01
C TYR A 116 19.93 9.72 8.53
N GLU A 117 20.51 8.88 7.67
CA GLU A 117 20.46 9.00 6.21
C GLU A 117 19.05 8.75 5.67
N ALA A 118 18.26 7.91 6.33
CA ALA A 118 16.88 7.61 5.97
C ALA A 118 15.88 8.56 6.66
N PHE A 119 16.16 8.94 7.91
CA PHE A 119 15.31 9.86 8.67
C PHE A 119 16.17 10.82 9.48
N THR A 120 16.34 12.05 8.97
CA THR A 120 17.28 13.01 9.55
C THR A 120 16.85 13.50 10.93
N THR A 121 17.82 13.94 11.74
CA THR A 121 17.57 14.56 13.05
C THR A 121 16.55 15.69 12.98
N ARG A 122 16.61 16.50 11.92
CA ARG A 122 15.66 17.59 11.69
C ARG A 122 14.25 17.09 11.41
N GLN A 123 14.10 16.11 10.51
CA GLN A 123 12.80 15.51 10.23
C GLN A 123 12.17 14.92 11.48
N PHE A 124 12.97 14.28 12.35
CA PHE A 124 12.48 13.78 13.63
C PHE A 124 11.96 14.92 14.52
N LYS A 125 12.78 15.96 14.76
CA LYS A 125 12.41 17.11 15.61
C LYS A 125 11.21 17.90 15.08
N ASP A 126 11.03 17.95 13.76
CA ASP A 126 9.90 18.62 13.11
C ASP A 126 8.62 17.76 13.13
N SER A 127 8.74 16.42 13.22
CA SER A 127 7.60 15.48 13.17
C SER A 127 7.07 15.07 14.53
N PHE A 128 7.91 15.12 15.56
CA PHE A 128 7.59 14.63 16.91
C PHE A 128 7.73 15.72 17.97
N ILE A 129 7.06 15.53 19.11
CA ILE A 129 7.22 16.41 20.27
C ILE A 129 8.61 16.28 20.89
N GLU A 130 9.06 17.32 21.59
CA GLU A 130 10.39 17.37 22.23
C GLU A 130 10.65 16.19 23.18
N GLY A 131 9.63 15.68 23.88
CA GLY A 131 9.75 14.51 24.75
C GLY A 131 10.17 13.22 24.03
N ALA A 132 10.00 13.15 22.70
CA ALA A 132 10.44 12.01 21.90
C ALA A 132 11.96 12.01 21.61
N GLU A 133 12.67 13.09 21.91
CA GLU A 133 14.13 13.19 21.68
C GLU A 133 14.94 12.15 22.48
N ILE A 134 14.36 11.55 23.52
CA ILE A 134 14.97 10.43 24.27
C ILE A 134 15.18 9.17 23.41
N TYR A 135 14.51 9.07 22.24
CA TYR A 135 14.62 7.94 21.31
C TYR A 135 15.60 8.18 20.15
N MET A 136 16.31 9.32 20.13
CA MET A 136 17.34 9.68 19.15
C MET A 136 18.72 9.12 19.52
#